data_AF-A0A7J9BK93-F1
#
_entry.id   AF-A0A7J9BK93-F1
#
_cell.length_a   1.000
_cell.length_b   1.000
_cell.length_c   1.000
_cell.angle_alpha   90.00
_cell.angle_beta   90.00
_cell.angle_gamma   90.00
#
_symmetry.space_group_name_H-M   'P 1'
#
loop_
_entity.id
_entity.type
_entity.pdbx_description
1 polymer ?
#
loop_
_entity_poly.entity_id
_entity_poly.type
_entity_poly.pdbx_seq_one_letter_code
_entity_poly.pdbx_strand_id
1 'polypeptide(L)'
;MDSYPSETMDTATIKTGREFPVCKRRKISRSLRSHLATGVRNLSREQGNKLLASRFRGDCLYICDWPGCVHTEEKRNYMLFRGVFKNFKKSRVWRTINDGNRSKIDLDCAFCSCKETWDLHSAFCLRRVFGYHDDGEPVVRAFVCENGHVSGAWTDLPLYT
;
A
#
# COMPACT_ATOMS: atom_id res chain seq x y z
N MET A 1 53.27 -54.45 -20.99
CA MET A 1 52.14 -53.75 -20.36
C MET A 1 52.70 -52.46 -19.79
N ASP A 2 52.89 -51.44 -20.64
CA ASP A 2 51.94 -50.34 -20.98
C ASP A 2 52.08 -49.23 -19.90
N SER A 3 52.17 -47.91 -20.10
CA SER A 3 52.24 -46.96 -21.22
C SER A 3 52.61 -45.58 -20.61
N TYR A 4 53.17 -44.65 -21.40
CA TYR A 4 53.28 -43.19 -21.12
C TYR A 4 51.88 -42.49 -21.21
N PRO A 5 51.70 -41.15 -21.02
CA PRO A 5 51.88 -40.32 -19.82
C PRO A 5 50.72 -39.29 -19.57
N SER A 6 50.89 -38.44 -18.55
CA SER A 6 50.49 -37.01 -18.44
C SER A 6 49.07 -36.56 -18.03
N GLU A 7 49.11 -35.59 -17.11
CA GLU A 7 48.30 -34.35 -17.02
C GLU A 7 47.00 -34.27 -16.18
N THR A 8 47.17 -33.50 -15.08
CA THR A 8 46.39 -32.34 -14.60
C THR A 8 45.02 -32.47 -13.94
N MET A 9 45.04 -32.02 -12.67
CA MET A 9 44.22 -30.98 -12.03
C MET A 9 42.72 -31.19 -11.74
N ASP A 10 42.47 -31.01 -10.44
CA ASP A 10 41.48 -30.13 -9.82
C ASP A 10 40.08 -30.65 -9.45
N THR A 11 39.96 -30.80 -8.12
CA THR A 11 38.85 -30.40 -7.24
C THR A 11 37.43 -30.66 -7.75
N ALA A 12 36.92 -31.82 -7.34
CA ALA A 12 35.52 -32.18 -7.45
C ALA A 12 34.62 -31.22 -6.65
N THR A 13 33.83 -30.44 -7.39
CA THR A 13 32.72 -29.63 -6.87
C THR A 13 31.51 -30.54 -6.65
N ILE A 14 30.99 -30.57 -5.42
CA ILE A 14 29.82 -31.36 -5.03
C ILE A 14 28.55 -30.69 -5.57
N LYS A 15 27.76 -31.49 -6.29
CA LYS A 15 26.44 -31.15 -6.85
C LYS A 15 25.44 -30.89 -5.72
N THR A 16 24.67 -29.81 -5.79
CA THR A 16 23.37 -29.71 -5.10
C THR A 16 22.38 -29.03 -6.04
N GLY A 17 21.58 -29.84 -6.72
CA GLY A 17 20.41 -29.37 -7.45
C GLY A 17 19.31 -28.97 -6.48
N ARG A 18 18.97 -27.68 -6.47
CA ARG A 18 17.66 -27.20 -6.05
C ARG A 18 17.23 -26.16 -7.08
N GLU A 19 16.33 -26.57 -7.97
CA GLU A 19 15.59 -25.64 -8.83
C GLU A 19 14.67 -24.82 -7.92
N PHE A 20 15.07 -23.58 -7.64
CA PHE A 20 14.18 -22.60 -7.03
C PHE A 20 13.29 -22.03 -8.13
N PRO A 21 11.96 -21.97 -7.95
CA PRO A 21 11.09 -21.37 -8.93
C PRO A 21 11.51 -19.92 -9.14
N VAL A 22 11.77 -19.54 -10.39
CA VAL A 22 12.04 -18.16 -10.79
C VAL A 22 10.83 -17.32 -10.35
N CYS A 23 10.95 -16.70 -9.18
CA CYS A 23 10.02 -15.70 -8.72
C CYS A 23 9.99 -14.62 -9.80
N LYS A 24 8.86 -14.50 -10.51
CA LYS A 24 8.63 -13.42 -11.48
C LYS A 24 9.01 -12.11 -10.82
N ARG A 25 10.18 -11.59 -11.16
CA ARG A 25 10.69 -10.32 -10.66
C ARG A 25 9.70 -9.27 -11.11
N ARG A 26 8.85 -8.77 -10.20
CA ARG A 26 8.00 -7.62 -10.50
C ARG A 26 8.93 -6.53 -11.00
N LYS A 27 8.69 -6.05 -12.22
CA LYS A 27 9.45 -4.94 -12.78
C LYS A 27 9.28 -3.79 -11.80
N ILE A 28 10.37 -3.41 -11.13
CA ILE A 28 10.45 -2.18 -10.37
C ILE A 28 10.23 -1.10 -11.42
N SER A 29 9.05 -0.49 -11.42
CA SER A 29 8.77 0.70 -12.22
C SER A 29 9.90 1.68 -11.91
N ARG A 30 10.55 2.17 -12.97
CA ARG A 30 11.72 3.05 -12.87
C ARG A 30 11.37 4.13 -11.86
N SER A 31 12.09 4.16 -10.73
CA SER A 31 11.83 5.13 -9.69
C SER A 31 12.01 6.52 -10.31
N LEU A 32 10.90 7.18 -10.62
CA LEU A 32 10.85 8.63 -10.45
C LEU A 32 11.18 8.80 -8.97
N ARG A 33 12.45 9.13 -8.70
CA ARG A 33 13.07 9.49 -7.43
C ARG A 33 12.03 9.62 -6.32
N SER A 34 12.14 8.84 -5.23
CA SER A 34 11.24 8.90 -4.07
C SER A 34 10.91 10.35 -3.75
N HIS A 35 9.74 10.82 -4.23
CA HIS A 35 9.43 12.23 -4.20
C HIS A 35 8.41 12.43 -3.11
N LEU A 36 8.80 13.25 -2.14
CA LEU A 36 7.84 13.83 -1.23
C LEU A 36 7.02 14.81 -2.07
N ALA A 37 5.68 14.70 -2.00
CA ALA A 37 4.74 15.66 -2.55
C ALA A 37 5.30 17.09 -2.48
N THR A 38 5.59 17.71 -3.63
CA THR A 38 6.16 19.05 -3.70
C THR A 38 5.03 20.05 -3.52
N GLY A 39 4.84 20.58 -2.30
CA GLY A 39 3.83 21.60 -2.05
C GLY A 39 3.38 21.73 -0.60
N VAL A 40 2.61 22.78 -0.32
CA VAL A 40 1.97 23.01 0.98
C VAL A 40 1.00 21.86 1.25
N ARG A 41 1.26 21.07 2.30
CA ARG A 41 0.36 19.99 2.74
C ARG A 41 -0.77 20.57 3.57
N ASN A 42 -1.65 21.35 2.96
CA ASN A 42 -2.88 21.75 3.63
C ASN A 42 -3.68 20.49 3.93
N LEU A 43 -4.00 20.31 5.20
CA LEU A 43 -4.78 19.20 5.71
C LEU A 43 -6.24 19.64 5.78
N SER A 44 -7.08 19.17 4.86
CA SER A 44 -8.51 19.48 4.83
C SER A 44 -9.33 18.37 5.50
N ARG A 45 -10.23 18.78 6.40
CA ARG A 45 -11.22 17.90 7.00
C ARG A 45 -12.32 17.52 6.01
N GLU A 46 -12.64 18.44 5.11
CA GLU A 46 -13.68 18.29 4.09
C GLU A 46 -13.32 17.15 3.13
N GLN A 47 -12.05 17.05 2.72
CA GLN A 47 -11.55 15.95 1.91
C GLN A 47 -11.61 14.62 2.67
N GLY A 48 -11.24 14.59 3.95
CA GLY A 48 -11.41 13.41 4.81
C GLY A 48 -12.86 12.94 4.93
N ASN A 49 -13.79 13.87 5.08
CA ASN A 49 -15.23 13.59 5.14
C ASN A 49 -15.79 13.03 3.82
N LYS A 50 -15.19 13.37 2.67
CA LYS A 50 -15.57 12.79 1.38
C LYS A 50 -15.13 11.34 1.26
N LEU A 51 -14.04 10.94 1.93
CA LEU A 51 -13.51 9.58 1.89
C LEU A 51 -14.30 8.61 2.79
N LEU A 52 -14.62 9.05 4.00
CA LEU A 52 -15.26 8.21 5.01
C LEU A 52 -16.75 7.96 4.74
N ALA A 53 -17.22 6.76 5.06
CA ALA A 53 -18.65 6.42 4.98
C ALA A 53 -19.49 7.37 5.86
N SER A 54 -20.77 7.55 5.52
CA SER A 54 -21.66 8.50 6.22
C SER A 54 -21.65 8.32 7.76
N ARG A 55 -21.63 7.06 8.21
CA ARG A 55 -21.56 6.68 9.62
C ARG A 55 -20.25 7.06 10.33
N PHE A 56 -19.23 7.54 9.63
CA PHE A 56 -17.93 7.95 10.17
C PHE A 56 -17.65 9.44 9.95
N ARG A 57 -18.58 10.24 9.41
CA ARG A 57 -18.41 11.70 9.17
C ARG A 57 -18.12 12.53 10.43
N GLY A 58 -18.44 11.98 11.60
CA GLY A 58 -18.08 12.58 12.90
C GLY A 58 -16.60 12.41 13.26
N ASP A 59 -15.92 11.45 12.63
CA ASP A 59 -14.51 11.18 12.87
C ASP A 59 -13.69 12.21 12.10
N CYS A 60 -12.90 13.00 12.83
CA CYS A 60 -12.13 14.10 12.25
C CYS A 60 -10.87 13.57 11.55
N LEU A 61 -11.06 13.03 10.34
CA LEU A 61 -9.97 12.71 9.41
C LEU A 61 -9.59 13.95 8.61
N TYR A 62 -8.31 14.29 8.65
CA TYR A 62 -7.73 15.32 7.81
C TYR A 62 -6.88 14.66 6.75
N ILE A 63 -7.06 15.04 5.48
CA ILE A 63 -6.28 14.51 4.37
C ILE A 63 -5.57 15.67 3.69
N CYS A 64 -4.34 15.45 3.25
CA CYS A 64 -3.62 16.44 2.46
C CYS A 64 -4.36 16.71 1.14
N ASP A 65 -4.29 17.94 0.65
CA ASP A 65 -4.76 18.26 -0.69
C ASP A 65 -4.15 17.28 -1.70
N TRP A 66 -5.03 16.68 -2.50
CA TRP A 66 -4.74 15.56 -3.41
C TRP A 66 -4.87 16.04 -4.86
N PRO A 67 -4.05 15.52 -5.81
CA PRO A 67 -3.10 14.40 -5.67
C PRO A 67 -1.78 14.80 -5.01
N GLY A 68 -1.42 14.12 -3.92
CA GLY A 68 -0.14 14.36 -3.24
C GLY A 68 1.04 13.86 -4.08
N CYS A 69 0.84 12.79 -4.84
CA CYS A 69 1.85 12.19 -5.70
C CYS A 69 1.16 11.25 -6.68
N VAL A 70 1.60 11.21 -7.95
CA VAL A 70 1.04 10.33 -8.99
C VAL A 70 2.09 9.32 -9.40
N HIS A 71 1.79 8.04 -9.20
CA HIS A 71 2.60 6.91 -9.62
C HIS A 71 1.90 6.20 -10.78
N THR A 72 2.44 6.35 -11.98
CA THR A 72 1.97 5.59 -13.15
C THR A 72 2.57 4.19 -13.11
N GLU A 73 1.72 3.18 -12.93
CA GLU A 73 2.07 1.77 -13.14
C GLU A 73 1.54 1.28 -14.50
N GLU A 74 1.97 0.10 -14.95
CA GLU A 74 1.61 -0.45 -16.27
C GLU A 74 0.10 -0.56 -16.49
N LYS A 75 -0.69 -0.72 -15.42
CA LYS A 75 -2.15 -0.86 -15.49
C LYS A 75 -2.93 0.41 -15.17
N ARG A 76 -2.46 1.24 -14.23
CA ARG A 76 -3.21 2.36 -13.64
C ARG A 76 -2.30 3.44 -13.09
N ASN A 77 -2.83 4.66 -12.99
CA ASN A 77 -2.23 5.73 -12.21
C ASN A 77 -2.71 5.64 -10.76
N TYR A 78 -1.77 5.57 -9.82
CA TYR A 78 -2.01 5.62 -8.39
C TYR A 78 -1.71 7.02 -7.86
N MET A 79 -2.76 7.70 -7.41
CA MET A 79 -2.66 9.02 -6.83
C MET A 79 -2.68 8.90 -5.31
N LEU A 80 -1.51 9.01 -4.71
CA LEU A 80 -1.30 8.80 -3.28
C LEU A 80 -1.81 10.00 -2.47
N PHE A 81 -2.40 9.69 -1.32
CA PHE A 81 -2.74 10.67 -0.30
C PHE A 81 -2.29 10.22 1.08
N ARG A 82 -2.19 11.21 1.96
CA ARG A 82 -1.75 11.09 3.34
C ARG A 82 -2.75 11.83 4.22
N GLY A 83 -3.05 11.29 5.39
CA GLY A 83 -3.98 11.89 6.32
C GLY A 83 -3.73 11.53 7.78
N VAL A 84 -4.40 12.23 8.68
CA VAL A 84 -4.28 12.05 10.13
C VAL A 84 -5.66 12.23 10.79
N PHE A 85 -5.99 11.34 11.72
CA PHE A 85 -7.14 11.49 12.61
C PHE A 85 -6.78 12.33 13.84
N LYS A 86 -7.52 13.41 14.10
CA LYS A 86 -7.26 14.28 15.28
C LYS A 86 -7.52 13.59 16.63
N ASN A 87 -8.38 12.57 16.69
CA ASN A 87 -8.75 11.85 17.92
C ASN A 87 -9.04 10.36 17.64
N PHE A 88 -8.06 9.66 17.07
CA PHE A 88 -8.30 8.32 16.51
C PHE A 88 -8.87 7.32 17.53
N LYS A 89 -8.28 7.21 18.72
CA LYS A 89 -8.75 6.25 19.74
C LYS A 89 -10.20 6.49 20.22
N LYS A 90 -10.73 7.71 20.06
CA LYS A 90 -12.13 8.06 20.39
C LYS A 90 -13.06 7.98 19.17
N SER A 91 -12.52 7.68 17.99
CA SER A 91 -13.27 7.66 16.73
C SER A 91 -14.11 6.39 16.59
N ARG A 92 -15.19 6.47 15.81
CA ARG A 92 -16.00 5.31 15.46
C ARG A 92 -15.26 4.36 14.53
N VAL A 93 -14.36 4.89 13.69
CA VAL A 93 -13.43 4.07 12.89
C VAL A 93 -12.61 3.15 13.80
N TRP A 94 -11.94 3.69 14.83
CA TRP A 94 -11.14 2.89 15.77
C TRP A 94 -11.98 1.79 16.43
N ARG A 95 -13.18 2.14 16.93
CA ARG A 95 -14.12 1.16 17.51
C ARG A 95 -14.45 0.04 16.51
N THR A 96 -14.71 0.37 15.24
CA THR A 96 -15.07 -0.61 14.22
C THR A 96 -13.93 -1.58 13.87
N ILE A 97 -12.69 -1.10 13.84
CA ILE A 97 -11.54 -1.96 13.53
C ILE A 97 -11.07 -2.77 14.75
N ASN A 98 -11.12 -2.16 15.93
CA ASN A 98 -10.71 -2.78 17.18
C ASN A 98 -11.70 -3.85 17.63
N ASP A 99 -13.00 -3.55 17.58
CA ASP A 99 -14.05 -4.48 18.03
C ASP A 99 -14.33 -5.55 16.97
N GLY A 100 -14.07 -5.25 15.70
CA GLY A 100 -14.33 -6.16 14.58
C GLY A 100 -13.34 -7.33 14.45
N ASN A 101 -12.42 -7.51 15.40
CA ASN A 101 -11.30 -8.47 15.35
C ASN A 101 -10.64 -8.52 13.96
N ARG A 102 -10.51 -7.36 13.32
CA ARG A 102 -10.02 -7.28 11.94
C ARG A 102 -8.52 -7.53 11.95
N SER A 103 -8.07 -8.39 11.06
CA SER A 103 -6.65 -8.70 10.95
C SER A 103 -5.85 -7.44 10.66
N LYS A 104 -4.78 -7.28 11.43
CA LYS A 104 -3.75 -6.31 11.13
C LYS A 104 -3.00 -6.75 9.87
N ILE A 105 -2.58 -5.78 9.09
CA ILE A 105 -1.74 -5.97 7.91
C ILE A 105 -0.34 -5.50 8.29
N ASP A 106 0.65 -6.35 8.01
CA ASP A 106 2.07 -6.03 8.14
C ASP A 106 2.47 -5.06 7.03
N LEU A 107 2.22 -3.77 7.27
CA LEU A 107 2.49 -2.67 6.37
C LEU A 107 2.90 -1.46 7.19
N ASP A 108 4.11 -0.97 6.94
CA ASP A 108 4.70 0.16 7.64
C ASP A 108 3.91 1.46 7.43
N CYS A 109 3.70 2.19 8.52
CA CYS A 109 3.08 3.49 8.49
C CYS A 109 4.02 4.53 7.86
N ALA A 110 3.51 5.31 6.89
CA ALA A 110 4.31 6.34 6.21
C ALA A 110 4.68 7.57 7.07
N PHE A 111 4.31 7.60 8.35
CA PHE A 111 4.51 8.74 9.25
C PHE A 111 5.23 8.40 10.55
N CYS A 112 5.10 7.17 11.04
CA CYS A 112 5.63 6.74 12.33
C CYS A 112 6.11 5.30 12.24
N SER A 113 6.84 4.83 13.25
CA SER A 113 7.47 3.51 13.26
C SER A 113 6.52 2.32 13.48
N CYS A 114 5.19 2.52 13.33
CA CYS A 114 4.22 1.43 13.40
C CYS A 114 4.36 0.54 12.16
N LYS A 115 4.55 -0.77 12.38
CA LYS A 115 4.66 -1.78 11.32
C LYS A 115 3.33 -2.42 10.93
N GLU A 116 2.32 -2.22 11.76
CA GLU A 116 1.00 -2.78 11.56
C GLU A 116 -0.03 -1.70 11.24
N THR A 117 -0.89 -1.98 10.27
CA THR A 117 -2.01 -1.11 9.88
C THR A 117 -3.29 -1.91 9.63
N TRP A 118 -4.42 -1.20 9.57
CA TRP A 118 -5.72 -1.76 9.20
C TRP A 118 -6.17 -1.22 7.85
N ASP A 119 -6.74 -2.09 7.02
CA ASP A 119 -7.39 -1.70 5.77
C ASP A 119 -8.78 -1.10 6.05
N LEU A 120 -8.93 0.20 5.79
CA LEU A 120 -10.19 0.92 5.94
C LEU A 120 -11.25 0.47 4.92
N HIS A 121 -10.84 -0.02 3.75
CA HIS A 121 -11.76 -0.56 2.74
C HIS A 121 -12.42 -1.83 3.28
N SER A 122 -11.60 -2.81 3.68
CA SER A 122 -12.08 -4.06 4.28
C SER A 122 -12.89 -3.78 5.55
N ALA A 123 -12.54 -2.73 6.31
CA ALA A 123 -13.27 -2.26 7.48
C ALA A 123 -14.66 -1.65 7.20
N PHE A 124 -15.04 -1.50 5.92
CA PHE A 124 -16.21 -0.74 5.48
C PHE A 124 -16.22 0.69 6.05
N CYS A 125 -15.03 1.28 6.25
CA CYS A 125 -14.85 2.64 6.73
C CYS A 125 -14.90 3.68 5.60
N LEU A 126 -14.64 3.26 4.37
CA LEU A 126 -14.69 4.09 3.17
C LEU A 126 -16.12 4.12 2.57
N ARG A 127 -16.43 5.17 1.81
CA ARG A 127 -17.69 5.22 1.04
C ARG A 127 -17.69 4.17 -0.06
N ARG A 128 -18.85 3.55 -0.28
CA ARG A 128 -19.06 2.58 -1.37
C ARG A 128 -19.11 3.22 -2.77
N VAL A 129 -19.27 4.55 -2.85
CA VAL A 129 -19.41 5.29 -4.12
C VAL A 129 -18.18 5.18 -5.02
N PHE A 130 -17.02 4.83 -4.45
CA PHE A 130 -15.78 4.71 -5.21
C PHE A 130 -15.78 3.51 -6.16
N GLY A 131 -16.60 2.48 -5.88
CA GLY A 131 -16.70 1.31 -6.74
C GLY A 131 -15.44 0.45 -6.77
N TYR A 132 -15.44 -0.47 -7.72
CA TYR A 132 -14.38 -1.42 -7.98
C TYR A 132 -14.03 -1.34 -9.45
N HIS A 133 -12.81 -1.74 -9.76
CA HIS A 133 -12.38 -1.98 -11.12
C HIS A 133 -12.84 -3.36 -11.61
N ASP A 134 -12.70 -3.62 -12.92
CA ASP A 134 -13.09 -4.88 -13.54
C ASP A 134 -12.30 -6.10 -13.02
N ASP A 135 -11.11 -5.89 -12.45
CA ASP A 135 -10.31 -6.91 -11.78
C ASP A 135 -10.74 -7.17 -10.32
N GLY A 136 -11.78 -6.48 -9.84
CA GLY A 136 -12.32 -6.61 -8.49
C GLY A 136 -11.55 -5.82 -7.42
N GLU A 137 -10.48 -5.11 -7.79
CA GLU A 137 -9.75 -4.26 -6.86
C GLU A 137 -10.52 -2.95 -6.59
N PRO A 138 -10.50 -2.42 -5.36
CA PRO A 138 -11.20 -1.19 -5.03
C PRO A 138 -10.51 0.02 -5.65
N VAL A 139 -11.29 0.99 -6.14
CA VAL A 139 -10.77 2.24 -6.72
C VAL A 139 -10.00 3.06 -5.69
N VAL A 140 -10.41 2.98 -4.43
CA VAL A 140 -9.77 3.67 -3.31
C VAL A 140 -9.40 2.67 -2.23
N ARG A 141 -8.14 2.68 -1.86
CA ARG A 141 -7.60 1.90 -0.75
C ARG A 141 -6.93 2.80 0.25
N ALA A 142 -7.17 2.56 1.54
CA ALA A 142 -6.60 3.37 2.60
C ALA A 142 -6.29 2.50 3.82
N PHE A 143 -5.16 2.79 4.44
CA PHE A 143 -4.64 2.07 5.59
C PHE A 143 -4.46 3.04 6.74
N VAL A 144 -4.80 2.59 7.95
CA VAL A 144 -4.64 3.38 9.17
C VAL A 144 -3.75 2.65 10.17
N CYS A 145 -2.82 3.36 10.81
CA CYS A 145 -2.00 2.78 11.89
C CYS A 145 -2.64 2.99 13.28
N GLU A 146 -2.05 2.40 14.31
CA GLU A 146 -2.52 2.51 15.70
C GLU A 146 -2.61 3.94 16.24
N ASN A 147 -1.75 4.82 15.72
CA ASN A 147 -1.68 6.24 16.09
C ASN A 147 -2.69 7.11 15.31
N GLY A 148 -3.39 6.54 14.32
CA GLY A 148 -4.37 7.27 13.52
C GLY A 148 -3.80 8.01 12.31
N HIS A 149 -2.60 7.66 11.86
CA HIS A 149 -2.09 8.11 10.57
C HIS A 149 -2.69 7.26 9.45
N VAL A 150 -3.07 7.91 8.34
CA VAL A 150 -3.71 7.28 7.19
C VAL A 150 -2.83 7.43 5.96
N SER A 151 -2.58 6.32 5.28
CA SER A 151 -1.92 6.31 3.97
C SER A 151 -2.84 5.62 2.98
N GLY A 152 -3.09 6.23 1.83
CA GLY A 152 -3.98 5.65 0.85
C GLY A 152 -3.63 6.03 -0.58
N ALA A 153 -4.27 5.33 -1.50
CA ALA A 153 -4.15 5.55 -2.93
C ALA A 153 -5.54 5.56 -3.55
N TRP A 154 -5.73 6.49 -4.47
CA TRP A 154 -6.84 6.51 -5.40
C TRP A 154 -6.32 6.09 -6.77
N THR A 155 -7.11 5.36 -7.53
CA THR A 155 -6.80 5.01 -8.92
C THR A 155 -7.80 5.64 -9.87
N ASP A 156 -7.35 6.12 -11.03
CA ASP A 156 -8.27 6.59 -12.07
C ASP A 156 -9.24 5.47 -12.40
N LEU A 157 -10.56 5.76 -12.40
CA LEU A 157 -11.57 4.83 -12.92
C LEU A 157 -11.15 4.48 -14.35
N PRO A 158 -11.24 3.22 -14.82
CA PRO A 158 -10.76 2.88 -16.14
C PRO A 158 -11.39 3.85 -17.13
N LEU A 159 -10.57 4.56 -17.89
CA LEU A 159 -11.06 5.25 -19.07
C LEU A 159 -11.63 4.13 -19.94
N TYR A 160 -12.95 4.07 -20.03
CA TYR A 160 -13.65 3.20 -20.96
C TYR A 160 -12.90 3.22 -22.29
N THR A 161 -12.50 2.04 -22.77
CA THR A 161 -12.15 1.83 -24.18
C THR A 161 -13.28 1.08 -24.83
#